data_AF-A0A5B0SLF6-F1
#
_entry.id   AF-A0A5B0SLF6-F1
#
_cell.length_a   1.000
_cell.length_b   1.000
_cell.length_c   1.000
_cell.angle_alpha   90.00
_cell.angle_beta   90.00
_cell.angle_gamma   90.00
#
_symmetry.space_group_name_H-M   'P 1'
#
loop_
_entity.id
_entity.type
_entity.pdbx_description
1 polymer ?
#
loop_
_entity_poly.entity_id
_entity_poly.type
_entity_poly.pdbx_seq_one_letter_code
_entity_poly.pdbx_strand_id
1 'polypeptide(L)'
;MSQTGHPLYVACFIQSDSNQSQSGSTEMDSLEPKCTPLKNSYDACFNLWFEKYLTLTANYESGNDRKRVLARSKEQYEKDCGLKWLQYHSCLNEALDSRQLKPLLEAARNEDPLPEPSKLEKSTRSN
;
A
#
# COMPACT_ATOMS: atom_id res chain seq x y z
N MET A 1 19.81 -1.87 -16.54
CA MET A 1 19.24 -3.19 -16.18
C MET A 1 19.13 -3.18 -14.66
N SER A 2 17.98 -2.76 -14.11
CA SER A 2 16.89 -3.65 -13.61
C SER A 2 17.33 -4.32 -12.29
N GLN A 3 16.68 -4.26 -11.11
CA GLN A 3 15.31 -4.01 -10.62
C GLN A 3 15.44 -3.79 -9.08
N THR A 4 14.90 -2.74 -8.45
CA THR A 4 13.60 -2.64 -7.72
C THR A 4 13.22 -3.80 -6.79
N GLY A 5 13.13 -3.52 -5.48
CA GLY A 5 12.40 -4.33 -4.49
C GLY A 5 12.38 -3.67 -3.12
N HIS A 6 11.44 -2.76 -2.85
CA HIS A 6 11.22 -2.16 -1.52
C HIS A 6 9.90 -2.68 -0.92
N PRO A 7 9.91 -3.15 0.35
CA PRO A 7 8.73 -3.62 1.05
C PRO A 7 7.93 -2.47 1.67
N LEU A 8 6.63 -2.70 1.78
CA LEU A 8 5.58 -1.81 2.23
C LEU A 8 5.78 -1.36 3.68
N TYR A 9 5.73 -0.04 3.96
CA TYR A 9 5.20 0.47 5.22
C TYR A 9 4.49 1.81 5.00
N VAL A 10 3.22 1.84 5.39
CA VAL A 10 2.31 2.99 5.35
C VAL A 10 2.36 3.66 6.72
N ALA A 11 2.75 4.93 6.76
CA ALA A 11 2.34 5.84 7.83
C ALA A 11 2.37 7.28 7.31
N CYS A 12 1.22 7.95 7.34
CA CYS A 12 1.19 9.42 7.39
C CYS A 12 -0.05 9.88 8.18
N PHE A 13 0.14 10.96 8.91
CA PHE A 13 -0.62 11.48 10.03
C PHE A 13 -1.02 12.94 9.72
N ILE A 14 -2.10 13.44 10.35
CA ILE A 14 -2.39 14.83 10.79
C ILE A 14 -3.54 15.63 10.12
N GLN A 15 -4.46 16.04 11.03
CA GLN A 15 -5.42 17.16 11.20
C GLN A 15 -6.33 17.73 10.08
N SER A 16 -7.63 17.64 10.40
CA SER A 16 -8.65 18.71 10.56
C SER A 16 -8.58 20.01 9.75
N ASP A 17 -9.62 20.23 8.94
CA ASP A 17 -10.51 21.40 9.08
C ASP A 17 -11.91 21.10 8.50
N SER A 18 -12.90 21.81 9.03
CA SER A 18 -14.32 21.48 9.05
C SER A 18 -15.09 21.56 7.71
N ASN A 19 -16.14 20.74 7.66
CA ASN A 19 -17.46 21.01 7.04
C ASN A 19 -17.70 20.52 5.60
N GLN A 20 -18.07 19.25 5.45
CA GLN A 20 -19.20 18.89 4.60
C GLN A 20 -19.96 17.65 5.14
N SER A 21 -21.27 17.82 5.30
CA SER A 21 -22.21 16.84 5.81
C SER A 21 -22.59 15.75 4.80
N GLN A 22 -22.82 14.55 5.36
CA GLN A 22 -23.64 13.41 4.89
C GLN A 22 -23.07 12.43 3.85
N SER A 23 -22.52 11.31 4.34
CA SER A 23 -23.19 9.99 4.34
C SER A 23 -22.29 8.99 5.07
N GLY A 24 -22.82 8.28 6.06
CA GLY A 24 -22.05 7.41 6.94
C GLY A 24 -21.54 6.14 6.26
N SER A 25 -20.32 6.18 5.75
CA SER A 25 -19.35 5.09 5.72
C SER A 25 -18.03 5.68 6.20
N THR A 26 -17.38 5.06 7.20
CA THR A 26 -16.08 5.51 7.72
C THR A 26 -14.98 5.18 6.70
N GLU A 27 -14.97 5.89 5.57
CA GLU A 27 -13.94 5.80 4.54
C GLU A 27 -12.96 6.97 4.66
N MET A 28 -11.68 6.69 4.39
CA MET A 28 -10.62 7.67 4.52
C MET A 28 -10.54 8.53 3.26
N ASP A 29 -10.57 9.85 3.44
CA ASP A 29 -10.40 10.80 2.34
C ASP A 29 -9.01 10.70 1.69
N SER A 30 -8.95 11.03 0.40
CA SER A 30 -7.68 11.21 -0.31
C SER A 30 -7.11 12.62 -0.07
N LEU A 31 -5.84 12.83 -0.43
CA LEU A 31 -5.17 14.15 -0.39
C LEU A 31 -5.95 15.24 -1.15
N GLU A 32 -6.62 14.84 -2.23
CA GLU A 32 -7.49 15.70 -3.01
C GLU A 32 -8.91 15.08 -3.06
N PRO A 33 -9.98 15.84 -2.74
CA PRO A 33 -11.34 15.30 -2.68
C PRO A 33 -11.80 14.63 -3.99
N LYS A 34 -11.33 15.15 -5.13
CA LYS A 34 -11.64 14.57 -6.46
C LYS A 34 -11.15 13.12 -6.61
N CYS A 35 -10.14 12.72 -5.83
CA CYS A 35 -9.57 11.38 -5.87
C CYS A 35 -10.19 10.42 -4.85
N THR A 36 -11.00 10.90 -3.89
CA THR A 36 -11.61 10.06 -2.84
C THR A 36 -12.46 8.91 -3.41
N PRO A 37 -13.34 9.09 -4.42
CA PRO A 37 -14.11 7.98 -4.98
C PRO A 37 -13.24 6.90 -5.65
N LEU A 38 -12.14 7.32 -6.28
CA LEU A 38 -11.17 6.40 -6.89
C LEU A 38 -10.41 5.61 -5.83
N LYS A 39 -10.00 6.29 -4.74
CA LYS A 39 -9.39 5.68 -3.57
C LYS A 39 -10.31 4.62 -2.96
N ASN A 40 -11.55 4.98 -2.64
CA ASN A 40 -12.50 4.05 -2.02
C ASN A 40 -12.73 2.81 -2.89
N SER A 41 -12.86 2.99 -4.22
CA SER A 41 -13.01 1.86 -5.15
C SER A 41 -11.77 0.95 -5.18
N TYR A 42 -10.58 1.55 -5.15
CA TYR A 42 -9.33 0.80 -5.08
C TYR A 42 -9.16 0.07 -3.74
N ASP A 43 -9.34 0.77 -2.62
CA ASP A 43 -9.18 0.25 -1.26
C ASP A 43 -10.14 -0.93 -1.02
N ALA A 44 -11.40 -0.83 -1.47
CA ALA A 44 -12.36 -1.93 -1.38
C ALA A 44 -11.88 -3.17 -2.16
N CYS A 45 -11.34 -3.00 -3.36
CA CYS A 45 -10.80 -4.10 -4.16
C CYS A 45 -9.55 -4.71 -3.50
N PHE A 46 -8.63 -3.85 -3.06
CA PHE A 46 -7.38 -4.24 -2.43
C PHE A 46 -7.64 -5.02 -1.14
N ASN A 47 -8.52 -4.54 -0.27
CA ASN A 47 -8.82 -5.20 1.00
C ASN A 47 -9.37 -6.62 0.79
N LEU A 48 -10.30 -6.80 -0.15
CA LEU A 48 -10.85 -8.11 -0.50
C LEU A 48 -9.79 -9.07 -1.07
N TRP A 49 -8.83 -8.56 -1.84
CA TRP A 49 -7.69 -9.34 -2.30
C TRP A 49 -6.70 -9.63 -1.16
N PHE A 50 -6.45 -8.66 -0.29
CA PHE A 50 -5.45 -8.72 0.77
C PHE A 50 -5.83 -9.72 1.86
N GLU A 51 -7.10 -9.82 2.25
CA GLU A 51 -7.59 -10.85 3.17
C GLU A 51 -7.29 -12.27 2.65
N LYS A 52 -7.48 -12.50 1.34
CA LYS A 52 -7.14 -13.79 0.70
C LYS A 52 -5.63 -14.00 0.69
N TYR A 53 -4.87 -12.97 0.35
CA TYR A 53 -3.41 -13.03 0.37
C TYR A 53 -2.89 -13.44 1.76
N LEU A 54 -3.37 -12.80 2.84
CA LEU A 54 -2.99 -13.12 4.21
C LEU A 54 -3.32 -14.57 4.56
N THR A 55 -4.52 -15.04 4.20
CA THR A 55 -4.95 -16.43 4.42
C THR A 55 -4.02 -17.43 3.72
N LEU A 56 -3.58 -17.13 2.50
CA LEU A 56 -2.63 -17.97 1.76
C LEU A 56 -1.24 -17.96 2.41
N THR A 57 -0.79 -16.83 2.95
CA THR A 57 0.52 -16.76 3.61
C THR A 57 0.57 -17.48 4.95
N ALA A 58 -0.55 -17.52 5.69
CA ALA A 58 -0.63 -18.15 7.00
C ALA A 58 -0.71 -19.70 6.93
N ASN A 59 -1.29 -20.26 5.87
CA ASN A 59 -1.64 -21.69 5.81
C ASN A 59 -0.64 -22.59 5.06
N TYR A 60 0.34 -22.04 4.31
CA TYR A 60 1.26 -22.83 3.47
C TYR A 60 2.68 -22.90 4.05
N GLU A 61 3.03 -24.05 4.65
CA GLU A 61 4.34 -24.34 5.26
C GLU A 61 5.42 -24.79 4.24
N SER A 62 5.02 -25.30 3.06
CA SER A 62 5.94 -25.78 2.01
C SER A 62 6.41 -24.64 1.10
N GLY A 63 7.72 -24.39 1.05
CA GLY A 63 8.33 -23.25 0.34
C GLY A 63 8.09 -23.20 -1.18
N ASN A 64 8.00 -24.36 -1.84
CA ASN A 64 7.80 -24.43 -3.30
C ASN A 64 6.36 -24.14 -3.71
N ASP A 65 5.38 -24.59 -2.92
CA ASP A 65 3.97 -24.29 -3.17
C ASP A 65 3.64 -22.82 -2.85
N ARG A 66 4.28 -22.27 -1.81
CA ARG A 66 4.11 -20.87 -1.41
C ARG A 66 4.47 -19.89 -2.53
N LYS A 67 5.62 -20.05 -3.20
CA LYS A 67 6.01 -19.16 -4.31
C LYS A 67 5.00 -19.17 -5.46
N ARG A 68 4.49 -20.35 -5.84
CA ARG A 68 3.51 -20.50 -6.92
C ARG A 68 2.16 -19.89 -6.56
N VAL A 69 1.71 -20.10 -5.32
CA VAL A 69 0.45 -19.55 -4.80
C VAL A 69 0.51 -18.02 -4.72
N LEU A 70 1.62 -17.46 -4.24
CA LEU A 70 1.82 -16.00 -4.18
C LEU A 70 1.89 -15.36 -5.57
N ALA A 71 2.54 -16.02 -6.53
CA ALA A 71 2.58 -15.55 -7.91
C ALA A 71 1.16 -15.48 -8.52
N ARG A 72 0.33 -16.51 -8.29
CA ARG A 72 -1.07 -16.50 -8.73
C ARG A 72 -1.89 -15.42 -8.03
N SER A 73 -1.68 -15.22 -6.73
CA SER A 73 -2.36 -14.15 -5.99
C SER A 73 -2.01 -12.77 -6.56
N LYS A 74 -0.74 -12.54 -6.95
CA LYS A 74 -0.32 -11.33 -7.64
C LYS A 74 -1.03 -11.16 -8.99
N GLU A 75 -1.10 -12.20 -9.81
CA GLU A 75 -1.81 -12.14 -11.10
C GLU A 75 -3.29 -11.76 -10.93
N GLN A 76 -3.94 -12.33 -9.90
CA GLN A 76 -5.32 -12.00 -9.57
C GLN A 76 -5.49 -10.53 -9.17
N TYR A 77 -4.55 -9.98 -8.39
CA TYR A 77 -4.54 -8.56 -8.04
C TYR A 77 -4.47 -7.66 -9.28
N GLU A 78 -3.54 -7.94 -10.19
CA GLU A 78 -3.36 -7.12 -11.40
C GLU A 78 -4.62 -7.14 -12.26
N LYS A 79 -5.27 -8.31 -12.37
CA LYS A 79 -6.51 -8.47 -13.12
C LYS A 79 -7.69 -7.72 -12.49
N ASP A 80 -7.87 -7.82 -11.18
CA ASP A 80 -9.07 -7.31 -10.51
C ASP A 80 -8.94 -5.85 -10.07
N CYS A 81 -7.78 -5.47 -9.55
CA CYS A 81 -7.55 -4.18 -8.90
C CYS A 81 -6.57 -3.28 -9.67
N GLY A 82 -5.81 -3.82 -10.65
CA GLY A 82 -4.77 -3.07 -11.36
C GLY A 82 -5.27 -1.80 -12.06
N LEU A 83 -6.41 -1.87 -12.74
CA LEU A 83 -6.99 -0.68 -13.39
C LEU A 83 -7.43 0.39 -12.36
N LYS A 84 -8.03 -0.05 -11.25
CA LYS A 84 -8.48 0.85 -10.16
C LYS A 84 -7.29 1.56 -9.53
N TRP A 85 -6.21 0.82 -9.30
CA TRP A 85 -4.94 1.37 -8.83
C TRP A 85 -4.42 2.45 -9.78
N LEU A 86 -4.34 2.16 -11.09
CA LEU A 86 -3.82 3.12 -12.07
C LEU A 86 -4.64 4.41 -12.11
N GLN A 87 -5.97 4.30 -12.06
CA GLN A 87 -6.86 5.46 -12.04
C GLN A 87 -6.66 6.32 -10.77
N TYR A 88 -6.66 5.70 -9.59
CA TYR A 88 -6.41 6.39 -8.34
C TYR A 88 -5.01 7.01 -8.29
N HIS A 89 -3.98 6.23 -8.66
CA HIS A 89 -2.59 6.65 -8.65
C HIS A 89 -2.33 7.83 -9.60
N SER A 90 -2.98 7.85 -10.78
CA SER A 90 -2.89 9.00 -11.69
C SER A 90 -3.45 10.26 -11.04
N CYS A 91 -4.65 10.18 -10.46
CA CYS A 91 -5.29 11.31 -9.77
C CYS A 91 -4.44 11.82 -8.59
N LEU A 92 -3.89 10.89 -7.80
CA LEU A 92 -3.02 11.21 -6.67
C LEU A 92 -1.73 11.88 -7.12
N ASN A 93 -1.08 11.40 -8.19
CA ASN A 93 0.17 11.98 -8.67
C ASN A 93 0.01 13.42 -9.15
N GLU A 94 -1.10 13.74 -9.82
CA GLU A 94 -1.42 15.13 -10.17
C GLU A 94 -1.51 16.03 -8.92
N ALA A 95 -2.14 15.54 -7.85
CA ALA A 95 -2.25 16.27 -6.58
C ALA A 95 -0.90 16.42 -5.87
N LEU A 96 -0.02 15.43 -5.98
CA LEU A 96 1.34 15.50 -5.44
C LEU A 96 2.21 16.50 -6.21
N ASP A 97 2.05 16.57 -7.54
CA ASP A 97 2.72 17.55 -8.39
C ASP A 97 2.27 18.98 -8.05
N SER A 98 0.96 19.21 -7.98
CA SER A 98 0.41 20.56 -7.72
C SER A 98 0.85 21.12 -6.36
N ARG A 99 1.05 20.23 -5.38
CA ARG A 99 1.50 20.57 -4.03
C ARG A 99 3.03 20.51 -3.86
N GLN A 100 3.78 20.18 -4.92
CA GLN A 100 5.26 20.11 -4.92
C GLN A 100 5.83 19.15 -3.85
N LEU A 101 5.09 18.07 -3.53
CA LEU A 101 5.46 17.12 -2.48
C LEU A 101 6.37 16.00 -2.99
N LYS A 102 6.45 15.79 -4.32
CA LYS A 102 7.22 14.68 -4.90
C LYS A 102 8.68 14.63 -4.46
N PRO A 103 9.48 15.72 -4.43
CA PRO A 103 10.88 15.62 -4.03
C PRO A 103 11.06 15.10 -2.60
N LEU A 104 10.20 15.55 -1.68
CA LEU A 104 10.22 15.12 -0.28
C LEU A 104 9.77 13.66 -0.15
N LEU A 105 8.73 13.28 -0.88
CA LEU A 105 8.24 11.91 -0.88
C LEU A 105 9.26 10.93 -1.48
N GLU A 106 9.94 11.32 -2.56
CA GLU A 106 11.00 10.50 -3.16
C GLU A 106 12.22 10.39 -2.25
N ALA A 107 12.61 11.46 -1.54
CA ALA A 107 13.65 11.37 -0.52
C ALA A 107 13.28 10.33 0.54
N ALA A 108 12.08 10.41 1.11
CA ALA A 108 11.59 9.47 2.12
C ALA A 108 11.43 8.04 1.59
N ARG A 109 11.00 7.85 0.34
CA ARG A 109 10.86 6.52 -0.29
C ARG A 109 12.20 5.84 -0.56
N ASN A 110 13.27 6.62 -0.68
CA ASN A 110 14.63 6.11 -0.85
C ASN A 110 15.32 5.80 0.49
N GLU A 111 14.71 6.14 1.62
CA GLU A 111 15.16 5.70 2.93
C GLU A 111 14.76 4.22 3.11
N ASP A 112 15.71 3.38 3.57
CA ASP A 112 15.43 2.00 4.02
C ASP A 112 15.36 2.00 5.56
N PRO A 113 14.17 2.22 6.14
CA PRO A 113 14.02 2.37 7.58
C PRO A 113 14.15 1.04 8.34
N LEU A 114 14.08 -0.11 7.65
CA LEU A 114 14.15 -1.41 8.30
C LEU A 114 15.62 -1.80 8.46
N PRO A 115 16.11 -2.03 9.68
CA PRO A 115 17.46 -2.52 9.86
C PRO A 115 17.57 -3.93 9.26
N GLU A 116 18.70 -4.20 8.61
CA GLU A 116 19.06 -5.52 8.08
C GLU A 116 18.65 -6.65 9.06
N PRO A 117 18.12 -7.78 8.58
CA PRO A 117 17.59 -8.85 9.43
C PRO A 117 18.60 -9.39 10.46
N SER A 118 19.89 -9.23 10.19
CA SER A 118 20.98 -9.57 11.12
C SER A 118 20.99 -8.75 12.42
N LYS A 119 20.40 -7.55 12.44
CA LYS A 119 20.33 -6.67 13.61
C LYS A 119 19.13 -6.99 14.51
N LEU A 120 18.04 -7.51 13.94
CA LEU A 120 16.84 -7.93 14.68
C LEU A 120 17.13 -9.16 15.55
N GLU A 121 17.89 -10.13 15.04
CA GLU A 121 18.26 -11.37 15.76
C GLU A 121 19.11 -11.12 17.01
N LYS A 122 19.97 -10.10 17.00
CA LYS A 122 20.82 -9.77 18.16
C LYS A 122 20.05 -9.13 19.31
N SER A 123 18.96 -8.42 19.00
CA SER A 123 18.16 -7.72 20.01
C SER A 123 17.19 -8.65 20.74
N THR A 124 16.71 -9.72 20.09
CA THR A 124 15.76 -10.67 20.66
C THR A 124 16.40 -11.81 21.46
N ARG A 125 17.74 -11.94 21.44
CA ARG A 125 18.48 -12.99 22.15
C ARG A 125 19.29 -12.50 23.37
N SER A 126 19.24 -11.20 23.68
CA SER A 126 19.95 -10.61 24.83
C SER A 126 19.04 -10.17 25.98
N ASN A 127 17.82 -10.71 26.07
CA ASN A 127 16.95 -10.59 27.26
C ASN A 127 16.57 -11.97 27.77
#